data_AF-A0A6J8DAH2-F1
#
_entry.id   AF-A0A6J8DAH2-F1
#
_cell.length_a   1.000
_cell.length_b   1.000
_cell.length_c   1.000
_cell.angle_alpha   90.00
_cell.angle_beta   90.00
_cell.angle_gamma   90.00
#
_symmetry.space_group_name_H-M   'P 1'
#
loop_
_entity.id
_entity.type
_entity.pdbx_description
1 polymer ?
#
loop_
_entity_poly.entity_id
_entity_poly.type
_entity_poly.pdbx_seq_one_letter_code
_entity_poly.pdbx_strand_id
1 'polypeptide(L)'
;MTDRKFIVASVVQNMMCWKGAWLRGKGYPIECTANLYRATTLSEYELGKEMGNQLGLQKFLVRYVTTDGDGRSARSIEDAIKALEPMWKVERLADPVHLGQSQFRASNRAQYSAGMFHGKTKEENRQLKTVFSKDLKCRCSMIINKLMEKYDKNIDDMSKDLPKVLDVTLRCYDGDCTLCQEHSIVCKGDAALNWWSRSSDLSIYQITALQMD
;
A
#
# COMPACT_ATOMS: atom_id res chain seq x y z
N MET A 1 -3.78 7.52 -17.50
CA MET A 1 -4.74 7.55 -16.38
C MET A 1 -5.69 8.68 -16.69
N THR A 2 -6.98 8.44 -16.86
CA THR A 2 -7.93 9.53 -17.18
C THR A 2 -8.11 10.41 -15.94
N ASP A 3 -8.10 11.73 -16.09
CA ASP A 3 -8.26 12.66 -14.95
C ASP A 3 -9.63 12.53 -14.27
N ARG A 4 -10.61 11.97 -14.98
CA ARG A 4 -11.95 11.70 -14.46
C ARG A 4 -12.01 10.30 -13.87
N LYS A 5 -12.37 10.25 -12.58
CA LYS A 5 -12.69 9.03 -11.83
C LYS A 5 -14.19 8.81 -11.90
N PHE A 6 -14.63 7.90 -12.77
CA PHE A 6 -16.03 7.51 -12.90
C PHE A 6 -16.31 6.22 -12.14
N ILE A 7 -17.49 6.14 -11.52
CA ILE A 7 -18.02 4.88 -10.99
C ILE A 7 -18.82 4.25 -12.13
N VAL A 8 -18.29 3.18 -12.72
CA VAL A 8 -18.89 2.48 -13.87
C VAL A 8 -19.59 1.16 -13.50
N ALA A 9 -19.29 0.63 -12.32
CA ALA A 9 -19.94 -0.52 -11.72
C ALA A 9 -19.86 -0.41 -10.20
N SER A 10 -20.89 -0.90 -9.51
CA SER A 10 -20.93 -0.93 -8.05
C SER A 10 -21.82 -2.08 -7.61
N VAL A 11 -21.29 -2.91 -6.71
CA VAL A 11 -22.04 -4.00 -6.09
C VAL A 11 -21.97 -3.80 -4.59
N VAL A 12 -23.13 -3.83 -3.95
CA VAL A 12 -23.25 -3.69 -2.49
C VAL A 12 -23.89 -4.95 -1.96
N GLN A 13 -23.25 -5.61 -1.01
CA GLN A 13 -23.83 -6.67 -0.20
C GLN A 13 -24.00 -6.15 1.23
N ASN A 14 -25.21 -6.25 1.77
CA ASN A 14 -25.58 -5.66 3.05
C ASN A 14 -26.54 -6.58 3.81
N MET A 15 -26.17 -6.95 5.03
CA MET A 15 -27.01 -7.71 5.97
C MET A 15 -27.65 -6.82 7.03
N MET A 16 -27.35 -5.51 7.03
CA MET A 16 -27.78 -4.59 8.08
C MET A 16 -28.99 -3.76 7.64
N CYS A 17 -30.08 -3.83 8.42
CA CYS A 17 -31.21 -2.90 8.30
C CYS A 17 -30.98 -1.57 9.06
N TRP A 18 -29.82 -1.37 9.72
CA TRP A 18 -29.57 -0.23 10.62
C TRP A 18 -29.81 1.11 9.93
N LYS A 19 -29.38 1.27 8.67
CA LYS A 19 -29.60 2.51 7.91
C LYS A 19 -31.09 2.76 7.65
N GLY A 20 -31.85 1.72 7.31
CA GLY A 20 -33.31 1.78 7.22
C GLY A 20 -33.97 2.14 8.57
N ALA A 21 -33.51 1.55 9.67
CA ALA A 21 -34.01 1.88 11.01
C ALA A 21 -33.70 3.33 11.41
N TRP A 22 -32.49 3.81 11.14
CA TRP A 22 -32.08 5.19 11.39
C TRP A 22 -32.86 6.20 10.55
N LEU A 23 -33.09 5.91 9.26
CA LEU A 23 -33.89 6.76 8.38
C LEU A 23 -35.37 6.77 8.75
N ARG A 24 -35.93 5.64 9.21
CA ARG A 24 -37.27 5.60 9.82
C ARG A 24 -37.38 6.48 11.06
N GLY A 25 -36.35 6.48 11.92
CA GLY A 25 -36.27 7.40 13.06
C GLY A 25 -36.26 8.89 12.67
N LYS A 26 -35.97 9.20 11.40
CA LYS A 26 -36.03 10.56 10.82
C LYS A 26 -37.31 10.83 10.02
N GLY A 27 -38.29 9.93 10.06
CA GLY A 27 -39.57 10.08 9.34
C GLY A 27 -39.56 9.64 7.88
N TYR A 28 -38.49 9.00 7.40
CA TYR A 28 -38.46 8.45 6.04
C TYR A 28 -39.09 7.05 6.02
N PRO A 29 -40.04 6.76 5.10
CA PRO A 29 -40.72 5.47 5.02
C PRO A 29 -39.86 4.42 4.30
N ILE A 30 -38.71 4.10 4.88
CA ILE A 30 -37.73 3.18 4.29
C ILE A 30 -37.83 1.81 4.96
N GLU A 31 -37.94 0.76 4.14
CA GLU A 31 -37.96 -0.63 4.58
C GLU A 31 -36.55 -1.12 4.98
N CYS A 32 -36.41 -2.40 5.35
CA CYS A 32 -35.08 -2.94 5.62
C CYS A 32 -34.18 -2.79 4.38
N THR A 33 -32.97 -2.25 4.58
CA THR A 33 -31.98 -2.05 3.50
C THR A 33 -31.06 -3.26 3.28
N ALA A 34 -31.30 -4.38 3.98
CA ALA A 34 -30.51 -5.58 3.79
C ALA A 34 -30.91 -6.26 2.49
N ASN A 35 -29.93 -6.64 1.67
CA ASN A 35 -30.13 -7.38 0.43
C ASN A 35 -29.57 -8.80 0.50
N LEU A 36 -29.03 -9.19 1.65
CA LEU A 36 -28.63 -10.55 1.98
C LEU A 36 -29.33 -11.02 3.25
N TYR A 37 -29.56 -12.32 3.33
CA TYR A 37 -30.04 -12.95 4.56
C TYR A 37 -28.98 -12.85 5.66
N ARG A 38 -29.41 -12.69 6.92
CA ARG A 38 -28.53 -12.39 8.06
C ARG A 38 -27.42 -13.42 8.31
N ALA A 39 -27.64 -14.69 7.95
CA ALA A 39 -26.65 -15.75 8.10
C ALA A 39 -25.81 -16.01 6.84
N THR A 40 -25.98 -15.20 5.79
CA THR A 40 -25.22 -15.35 4.54
C THR A 40 -23.78 -14.96 4.79
N THR A 41 -22.84 -15.75 4.28
CA THR A 41 -21.42 -15.37 4.31
C THR A 41 -21.15 -14.37 3.20
N LEU A 42 -20.50 -13.25 3.53
CA LEU A 42 -20.05 -12.29 2.52
C LEU A 42 -18.92 -12.91 1.68
N SER A 43 -19.00 -12.75 0.36
CA SER A 43 -18.06 -13.35 -0.58
C SER A 43 -17.50 -12.31 -1.54
N GLU A 44 -16.21 -11.98 -1.38
CA GLU A 44 -15.50 -11.10 -2.31
C GLU A 44 -15.45 -11.65 -3.74
N TYR A 45 -15.45 -12.99 -3.86
CA TYR A 45 -15.52 -13.63 -5.16
C TYR A 45 -16.86 -13.31 -5.85
N GLU A 46 -17.99 -13.48 -5.16
CA GLU A 46 -19.31 -13.18 -5.74
C GLU A 46 -19.47 -11.69 -6.07
N LEU A 47 -19.00 -10.82 -5.18
CA LEU A 47 -18.96 -9.37 -5.42
C LEU A 47 -18.20 -9.02 -6.69
N GLY A 48 -16.98 -9.55 -6.84
CA GLY A 48 -16.16 -9.29 -8.02
C GLY A 48 -16.76 -9.91 -9.29
N LYS A 49 -17.41 -11.08 -9.21
CA LYS A 49 -18.06 -11.71 -10.36
C LYS A 49 -19.22 -10.86 -10.87
N GLU A 50 -20.08 -10.41 -9.97
CA GLU A 50 -21.22 -9.55 -10.30
C GLU A 50 -20.75 -8.21 -10.90
N MET A 51 -19.69 -7.63 -10.33
CA MET A 51 -19.09 -6.42 -10.87
C MET A 51 -18.51 -6.65 -12.27
N GLY A 52 -17.81 -7.76 -12.49
CA GLY A 52 -17.28 -8.16 -13.80
C GLY A 52 -18.38 -8.36 -14.83
N ASN A 53 -19.52 -8.94 -14.45
CA ASN A 53 -20.69 -9.08 -15.32
C ASN A 53 -21.25 -7.71 -15.73
N GLN A 54 -21.41 -6.77 -14.79
CA GLN A 54 -21.89 -5.41 -15.08
C GLN A 54 -20.97 -4.66 -16.05
N LEU A 55 -19.66 -4.80 -15.89
CA LEU A 55 -18.66 -4.22 -16.79
C LEU A 55 -18.72 -4.86 -18.17
N GLY A 56 -18.87 -6.19 -18.19
CA GLY A 56 -19.01 -6.97 -19.40
C GLY A 56 -20.24 -6.62 -20.25
N LEU A 57 -21.40 -6.42 -19.61
CA LEU A 57 -22.63 -5.95 -20.27
C LEU A 57 -22.45 -4.58 -20.93
N GLN A 58 -21.59 -3.73 -20.36
CA GLN A 58 -21.23 -2.42 -20.91
C GLN A 58 -20.09 -2.49 -21.93
N LYS A 59 -19.61 -3.70 -22.27
CA LYS A 59 -18.47 -3.95 -23.16
C LYS A 59 -17.16 -3.32 -22.66
N PHE A 60 -17.02 -3.16 -21.35
CA PHE A 60 -15.75 -2.75 -20.75
C PHE A 60 -14.86 -3.96 -20.46
N LEU A 61 -13.69 -3.98 -21.08
CA LEU A 61 -12.65 -4.95 -20.78
C LEU A 61 -11.70 -4.41 -19.71
N VAL A 62 -11.52 -5.19 -18.65
CA VAL A 62 -10.71 -4.79 -17.50
C VAL A 62 -9.31 -5.37 -17.65
N ARG A 63 -8.27 -4.55 -17.83
CA ARG A 63 -6.88 -5.07 -17.87
C ARG A 63 -6.27 -5.24 -16.49
N TYR A 64 -6.53 -4.29 -15.60
CA TYR A 64 -5.90 -4.23 -14.27
C TYR A 64 -6.95 -4.07 -13.18
N VAL A 65 -6.82 -4.82 -12.08
CA VAL A 65 -7.64 -4.70 -10.88
C VAL A 65 -6.74 -4.49 -9.68
N THR A 66 -6.95 -3.43 -8.91
CA THR A 66 -6.20 -3.18 -7.67
C THR A 66 -7.03 -3.66 -6.48
N THR A 67 -6.46 -4.53 -5.63
CA THR A 67 -7.12 -5.03 -4.41
C THR A 67 -6.22 -4.85 -3.18
N ASP A 68 -6.83 -4.78 -2.00
CA ASP A 68 -6.19 -4.53 -0.71
C ASP A 68 -5.40 -5.73 -0.15
N GLY A 69 -5.65 -6.95 -0.62
CA GLY A 69 -4.83 -8.09 -0.22
C GLY A 69 -5.37 -9.42 -0.67
N ASP A 70 -6.71 -9.56 -0.71
CA ASP A 70 -7.34 -10.75 -1.25
C ASP A 70 -7.39 -10.68 -2.79
N GLY A 71 -6.98 -11.76 -3.43
CA GLY A 71 -6.99 -11.90 -4.88
C GLY A 71 -8.31 -12.46 -5.42
N ARG A 72 -9.24 -12.87 -4.55
CA ARG A 72 -10.51 -13.50 -4.95
C ARG A 72 -11.38 -12.60 -5.81
N SER A 73 -11.47 -11.31 -5.48
CA SER A 73 -12.22 -10.33 -6.25
C SER A 73 -11.61 -10.07 -7.64
N ALA A 74 -10.29 -10.00 -7.74
CA ALA A 74 -9.61 -9.86 -9.04
C ALA A 74 -9.81 -11.11 -9.91
N ARG A 75 -9.73 -12.31 -9.30
CA ARG A 75 -9.98 -13.58 -9.98
C ARG A 75 -11.42 -13.70 -10.48
N SER A 76 -12.40 -13.30 -9.68
CA SER A 76 -13.79 -13.39 -10.11
C SER A 76 -14.17 -12.39 -11.19
N ILE A 77 -13.55 -11.21 -11.21
CA ILE A 77 -13.64 -10.28 -12.34
C ILE A 77 -13.01 -10.92 -13.58
N GLU A 78 -11.85 -11.57 -13.46
CA GLU A 78 -11.22 -12.30 -14.57
C GLU A 78 -12.15 -13.36 -15.15
N ASP A 79 -12.76 -14.19 -14.29
CA ASP A 79 -13.66 -15.26 -14.70
C ASP A 79 -14.91 -14.69 -15.42
N ALA A 80 -15.45 -13.56 -14.96
CA ALA A 80 -16.57 -12.89 -15.61
C ALA A 80 -16.20 -12.29 -16.97
N ILE A 81 -15.03 -11.66 -17.09
CA ILE A 81 -14.57 -11.07 -18.35
C ILE A 81 -14.19 -12.16 -19.36
N LYS A 82 -13.58 -13.27 -18.93
CA LYS A 82 -13.26 -14.42 -19.79
C LYS A 82 -14.49 -15.10 -20.37
N ALA A 83 -15.62 -15.03 -19.68
CA ALA A 83 -16.88 -15.53 -20.24
C ALA A 83 -17.32 -14.75 -21.50
N LEU A 84 -16.84 -13.51 -21.66
CA LEU A 84 -17.10 -12.66 -22.83
C LEU A 84 -15.95 -12.71 -23.84
N GLU A 85 -14.72 -12.60 -23.36
CA GLU A 85 -13.49 -12.60 -24.16
C GLU A 85 -12.48 -13.60 -23.58
N PRO A 86 -12.49 -14.87 -24.04
CA PRO A 86 -11.73 -15.96 -23.42
C PRO A 86 -10.21 -15.74 -23.36
N MET A 87 -9.66 -14.96 -24.31
CA MET A 87 -8.23 -14.65 -24.40
C MET A 87 -7.83 -13.47 -23.52
N TRP A 88 -8.80 -12.77 -22.91
CA TRP A 88 -8.51 -11.60 -22.09
C TRP A 88 -7.96 -12.00 -20.73
N LYS A 89 -6.89 -11.32 -20.31
CA LYS A 89 -6.23 -11.53 -19.03
C LYS A 89 -6.38 -10.30 -18.16
N VAL A 90 -6.91 -10.50 -16.96
CA VAL A 90 -6.98 -9.48 -15.91
C VAL A 90 -5.76 -9.65 -15.01
N GLU A 91 -5.00 -8.59 -14.82
CA GLU A 91 -3.83 -8.58 -13.95
C GLU A 91 -4.16 -7.90 -12.62
N ARG A 92 -3.87 -8.61 -11.52
CA ARG A 92 -4.04 -8.06 -10.18
C ARG A 92 -2.86 -7.16 -9.83
N LEU A 93 -3.17 -5.93 -9.44
CA LEU A 93 -2.25 -5.00 -8.81
C LEU A 93 -2.50 -4.98 -7.29
N ALA A 94 -1.44 -4.85 -6.51
CA ALA A 94 -1.55 -4.67 -5.07
C ALA A 94 -1.76 -3.19 -4.74
N ASP A 95 -2.65 -2.90 -3.79
CA ASP A 95 -2.79 -1.54 -3.26
C ASP A 95 -1.48 -1.07 -2.60
N PRO A 96 -0.93 0.10 -3.01
CA PRO A 96 0.24 0.71 -2.39
C PRO A 96 0.17 0.84 -0.86
N VAL A 97 -1.02 1.10 -0.30
CA VAL A 97 -1.20 1.21 1.16
C VAL A 97 -0.90 -0.13 1.84
N HIS A 98 -1.40 -1.22 1.25
CA HIS A 98 -1.23 -2.58 1.75
C HIS A 98 0.17 -3.14 1.50
N LEU A 99 0.82 -2.72 0.41
CA LEU A 99 2.25 -2.96 0.20
C LEU A 99 3.08 -2.32 1.31
N GLY A 100 2.84 -1.05 1.63
CA GLY A 100 3.53 -0.36 2.73
C GLY A 100 3.28 -1.03 4.08
N GLN A 101 2.04 -1.48 4.35
CA GLN A 101 1.73 -2.22 5.57
C GLN A 101 2.42 -3.60 5.62
N SER A 102 2.60 -4.25 4.49
CA SER A 102 3.31 -5.52 4.38
C SER A 102 4.81 -5.34 4.60
N GLN A 103 5.41 -4.27 4.08
CA GLN A 103 6.80 -3.88 4.37
C GLN A 103 7.00 -3.62 5.86
N PHE A 104 6.12 -2.83 6.49
CA PHE A 104 6.16 -2.59 7.93
C PHE A 104 6.14 -3.91 8.72
N ARG A 105 5.22 -4.82 8.39
CA ARG A 105 5.11 -6.13 9.06
C ARG A 105 6.33 -7.03 8.83
N ALA A 106 6.93 -6.98 7.63
CA ALA A 106 8.14 -7.73 7.32
C ALA A 106 9.33 -7.21 8.14
N SER A 107 9.57 -5.90 8.10
CA SER A 107 10.58 -5.21 8.90
C SER A 107 10.41 -5.48 10.40
N ASN A 108 9.19 -5.33 10.92
CA ASN A 108 8.94 -5.52 12.35
C ASN A 108 9.06 -6.99 12.80
N ARG A 109 9.03 -7.96 11.88
CA ARG A 109 9.27 -9.38 12.18
C ARG A 109 10.70 -9.83 11.89
N ALA A 110 11.47 -9.06 11.14
CA ALA A 110 12.86 -9.37 10.81
C ALA A 110 13.70 -9.55 12.08
N GLN A 111 14.72 -10.40 12.00
CA GLN A 111 15.74 -10.49 13.03
C GLN A 111 16.84 -9.47 12.70
N TYR A 112 17.22 -8.70 13.71
CA TYR A 112 18.27 -7.69 13.62
C TYR A 112 19.39 -8.06 14.57
N SER A 113 20.61 -7.55 14.31
CA SER A 113 21.73 -7.73 15.22
C SER A 113 21.42 -7.12 16.59
N ALA A 114 22.02 -7.67 17.64
CA ALA A 114 21.76 -7.21 19.01
C ALA A 114 22.19 -5.75 19.23
N GLY A 115 23.17 -5.27 18.47
CA GLY A 115 23.70 -3.90 18.55
C GLY A 115 22.99 -2.90 17.65
N MET A 116 22.19 -3.34 16.67
CA MET A 116 21.59 -2.43 15.68
C MET A 116 20.77 -1.30 16.32
N PHE A 117 20.07 -1.61 17.42
CA PHE A 117 19.29 -0.65 18.18
C PHE A 117 19.93 -0.44 19.56
N HIS A 118 20.21 0.81 19.91
CA HIS A 118 20.88 1.20 21.16
C HIS A 118 19.94 1.23 22.38
N GLY A 119 18.89 0.42 22.41
CA GLY A 119 17.98 0.34 23.54
C GLY A 119 18.63 -0.36 24.74
N LYS A 120 18.42 0.18 25.94
CA LYS A 120 18.95 -0.37 27.21
C LYS A 120 18.17 -1.60 27.65
N THR A 121 16.91 -1.71 27.24
CA THR A 121 16.02 -2.83 27.57
C THR A 121 15.48 -3.53 26.33
N LYS A 122 15.01 -4.78 26.50
CA LYS A 122 14.32 -5.53 25.42
C LYS A 122 13.07 -4.80 24.92
N GLU A 123 12.37 -4.12 25.82
CA GLU A 123 11.15 -3.39 25.47
C GLU A 123 11.47 -2.12 24.67
N GLU A 124 12.50 -1.38 25.07
CA GLU A 124 13.01 -0.24 24.28
C GLU A 124 13.44 -0.69 22.88
N ASN A 125 14.19 -1.78 22.76
CA ASN A 125 14.57 -2.32 21.45
C ASN A 125 13.37 -2.75 20.61
N ARG A 126 12.31 -3.28 21.21
CA ARG A 126 11.05 -3.59 20.52
C ARG A 126 10.36 -2.33 20.00
N GLN A 127 10.37 -1.25 20.79
CA GLN A 127 9.81 0.04 20.38
C GLN A 127 10.64 0.66 19.26
N LEU A 128 11.97 0.69 19.38
CA LEU A 128 12.88 1.21 18.34
C LEU A 128 12.74 0.44 17.03
N LYS A 129 12.60 -0.89 17.08
CA LYS A 129 12.29 -1.72 15.91
C LYS A 129 10.97 -1.32 15.24
N THR A 130 9.94 -1.05 16.04
CA THR A 130 8.63 -0.61 15.52
C THR A 130 8.73 0.75 14.85
N VAL A 131 9.47 1.69 15.46
CA VAL A 131 9.73 3.04 14.93
C VAL A 131 10.52 2.95 13.63
N PHE A 132 11.61 2.19 13.60
CA PHE A 132 12.39 1.94 12.39
C PHE A 132 11.55 1.33 11.26
N SER A 133 10.68 0.38 11.58
CA SER A 133 9.81 -0.24 10.57
C SER A 133 8.80 0.76 9.97
N LYS A 134 8.35 1.75 10.74
CA LYS A 134 7.51 2.85 10.22
C LYS A 134 8.31 3.79 9.33
N ASP A 135 9.51 4.18 9.79
CA ASP A 135 10.40 5.04 9.01
C ASP A 135 10.75 4.41 7.67
N LEU A 136 11.13 3.13 7.66
CA LEU A 136 11.48 2.39 6.45
C LEU A 136 10.31 2.36 5.45
N LYS A 137 9.08 2.10 5.92
CA LYS A 137 7.87 2.18 5.10
C LYS A 137 7.70 3.57 4.48
N CYS A 138 7.82 4.63 5.28
CA CYS A 138 7.70 6.01 4.83
C CYS A 138 8.78 6.37 3.79
N ARG A 139 10.04 6.05 4.09
CA ARG A 139 11.20 6.29 3.21
C ARG A 139 11.04 5.60 1.86
N CYS A 140 10.71 4.31 1.85
CA CYS A 140 10.48 3.54 0.63
C CYS A 140 9.37 4.18 -0.22
N SER A 141 8.27 4.60 0.42
CA SER A 141 7.15 5.24 -0.28
C SER A 141 7.57 6.57 -0.91
N MET A 142 8.35 7.38 -0.19
CA MET A 142 8.90 8.64 -0.71
C MET A 142 9.88 8.42 -1.87
N ILE A 143 10.77 7.44 -1.76
CA ILE A 143 11.74 7.09 -2.81
C ILE A 143 11.00 6.72 -4.10
N ILE A 144 10.02 5.83 -4.02
CA ILE A 144 9.26 5.40 -5.20
C ILE A 144 8.47 6.57 -5.81
N ASN A 145 7.79 7.38 -5.00
CA ASN A 145 7.05 8.56 -5.51
C ASN A 145 7.97 9.54 -6.23
N LYS A 146 9.15 9.83 -5.65
CA LYS A 146 10.12 10.74 -6.24
C LYS A 146 10.82 10.17 -7.49
N LEU A 147 11.04 8.85 -7.54
CA LEU A 147 11.50 8.17 -8.76
C LEU A 147 10.46 8.28 -9.88
N MET A 148 9.19 8.05 -9.55
CA MET A 148 8.08 8.20 -10.51
C MET A 148 7.99 9.64 -11.03
N GLU A 149 8.20 10.64 -10.19
CA GLU A 149 8.29 12.05 -10.61
C GLU A 149 9.51 12.32 -11.50
N LYS A 150 10.71 11.87 -11.09
CA LYS A 150 11.98 12.10 -11.80
C LYS A 150 11.97 11.51 -13.21
N TYR A 151 11.40 10.33 -13.35
CA TYR A 151 11.44 9.55 -14.59
C TYR A 151 10.11 9.58 -15.37
N ASP A 152 9.17 10.47 -15.00
CA ASP A 152 7.83 10.54 -15.58
C ASP A 152 7.17 9.15 -15.71
N LYS A 153 7.29 8.36 -14.63
CA LYS A 153 6.75 7.00 -14.50
C LYS A 153 7.36 5.97 -15.48
N ASN A 154 8.52 6.26 -16.06
CA ASN A 154 9.28 5.29 -16.86
C ASN A 154 9.94 4.24 -15.94
N ILE A 155 9.35 3.04 -15.92
CA ILE A 155 9.76 1.93 -15.06
C ILE A 155 11.17 1.42 -15.42
N ASP A 156 11.56 1.44 -16.69
CA ASP A 156 12.86 0.90 -17.12
C ASP A 156 14.01 1.77 -16.59
N ASP A 157 13.86 3.08 -16.66
CA ASP A 157 14.88 4.01 -16.16
C ASP A 157 14.90 4.04 -14.63
N MET A 158 13.73 3.97 -13.99
CA MET A 158 13.66 3.78 -12.54
C MET A 158 14.39 2.50 -12.10
N SER A 159 14.21 1.40 -12.83
CA SER A 159 14.80 0.09 -12.49
C SER A 159 16.32 0.08 -12.60
N LYS A 160 16.90 0.87 -13.53
CA LYS A 160 18.37 1.03 -13.65
C LYS A 160 18.97 1.80 -12.48
N ASP A 161 18.25 2.77 -11.94
CA ASP A 161 18.73 3.63 -10.86
C ASP A 161 18.44 3.09 -9.45
N LEU A 162 17.36 2.31 -9.29
CA LEU A 162 16.90 1.80 -8.00
C LEU A 162 17.98 1.06 -7.19
N PRO A 163 18.86 0.23 -7.80
CA PRO A 163 19.96 -0.41 -7.05
C PRO A 163 20.92 0.59 -6.40
N LYS A 164 21.26 1.70 -7.09
CA LYS A 164 22.13 2.75 -6.54
C LYS A 164 21.44 3.48 -5.39
N VAL A 165 20.16 3.79 -5.57
CA VAL A 165 19.34 4.42 -4.52
C VAL A 165 19.24 3.53 -3.29
N LEU A 166 19.13 2.21 -3.46
CA LEU A 166 19.12 1.24 -2.38
C LEU A 166 20.45 1.22 -1.62
N ASP A 167 21.60 1.09 -2.32
CA ASP A 167 22.92 1.07 -1.70
C ASP A 167 23.16 2.31 -0.83
N VAL A 168 22.91 3.50 -1.39
CA VAL A 168 23.07 4.77 -0.66
C VAL A 168 22.05 4.91 0.47
N THR A 169 20.86 4.31 0.34
CA THR A 169 19.87 4.29 1.43
C THR A 169 20.35 3.46 2.61
N LEU A 170 20.96 2.29 2.37
CA LEU A 170 21.53 1.45 3.41
C LEU A 170 22.71 2.14 4.12
N ARG A 171 23.67 2.68 3.36
CA ARG A 171 24.78 3.48 3.92
C ARG A 171 24.28 4.65 4.77
N CYS A 172 23.25 5.34 4.28
CA CYS A 172 22.64 6.44 5.00
C CYS A 172 22.04 6.01 6.34
N TYR A 173 21.45 4.80 6.42
CA TYR A 173 20.99 4.22 7.68
C TYR A 173 22.13 3.79 8.62
N ASP A 174 23.31 3.48 8.09
CA ASP A 174 24.54 3.27 8.85
C ASP A 174 25.20 4.60 9.32
N GLY A 175 24.63 5.75 8.91
CA GLY A 175 25.11 7.09 9.26
C GLY A 175 25.96 7.74 8.15
N ASP A 176 26.39 7.00 7.14
CA ASP A 176 27.13 7.54 6.00
C ASP A 176 26.19 8.18 4.96
N CYS A 177 26.12 9.51 4.98
CA CYS A 177 25.31 10.28 4.04
C CYS A 177 26.12 10.86 2.85
N THR A 178 27.39 10.50 2.68
CA THR A 178 28.30 11.11 1.69
C THR A 178 27.79 11.02 0.26
N LEU A 179 27.23 9.88 -0.14
CA LEU A 179 26.70 9.65 -1.49
C LEU A 179 25.23 10.10 -1.66
N CYS A 180 24.60 10.62 -0.60
CA CYS A 180 23.19 10.99 -0.67
C CYS A 180 22.94 12.13 -1.65
N GLN A 181 23.84 13.11 -1.75
CA GLN A 181 23.67 14.23 -2.67
C GLN A 181 23.59 13.80 -4.14
N GLU A 182 24.32 12.74 -4.51
CA GLU A 182 24.42 12.28 -5.90
C GLU A 182 23.37 11.22 -6.25
N HIS A 183 23.12 10.29 -5.32
CA HIS A 183 22.36 9.07 -5.62
C HIS A 183 21.13 8.87 -4.74
N SER A 184 21.00 9.60 -3.63
CA SER A 184 19.74 9.58 -2.88
C SER A 184 18.73 10.49 -3.56
N ILE A 185 17.48 10.03 -3.54
CA ILE A 185 16.34 10.77 -4.10
C ILE A 185 15.57 11.55 -3.03
N VAL A 186 15.79 11.22 -1.75
CA VAL A 186 15.03 11.76 -0.61
C VAL A 186 15.90 12.38 0.48
N CYS A 187 17.20 12.13 0.46
CA CYS A 187 18.19 12.67 1.40
C CYS A 187 19.19 13.54 0.64
N LYS A 188 19.55 14.72 1.17
CA LYS A 188 20.54 15.60 0.50
C LYS A 188 21.97 15.44 1.02
N GLY A 189 22.17 14.71 2.12
CA GLY A 189 23.48 14.49 2.74
C GLY A 189 24.07 15.66 3.54
N ASP A 190 23.42 16.82 3.55
CA ASP A 190 23.82 17.98 4.36
C ASP A 190 23.43 17.81 5.84
N ALA A 191 24.18 18.42 6.77
CA ALA A 191 23.97 18.34 8.22
C ALA A 191 22.54 18.77 8.63
N ALA A 192 21.95 19.74 7.92
CA ALA A 192 20.58 20.19 8.17
C ALA A 192 19.52 19.39 7.38
N LEU A 193 19.89 18.75 6.27
CA LEU A 193 18.96 18.16 5.29
C LEU A 193 19.25 16.67 4.97
N ASN A 194 19.83 15.95 5.92
CA ASN A 194 20.02 14.51 5.83
C ASN A 194 18.73 13.75 6.23
N TRP A 195 18.75 12.43 6.09
CA TRP A 195 17.57 11.61 6.41
C TRP A 195 17.20 11.68 7.89
N TRP A 196 18.21 11.74 8.77
CA TRP A 196 18.02 11.73 10.22
C TRP A 196 17.34 13.00 10.75
N SER A 197 17.61 14.17 10.16
CA SER A 197 16.89 15.40 10.48
C SER A 197 15.47 15.43 9.89
N ARG A 198 15.23 14.69 8.79
CA ARG A 198 13.94 14.66 8.09
C ARG A 198 12.99 13.56 8.55
N SER A 199 13.52 12.47 9.10
CA SER A 199 12.72 11.36 9.58
C SER A 199 11.83 11.83 10.72
N SER A 200 10.52 11.74 10.56
CA SER A 200 9.57 12.08 11.63
C SER A 200 9.58 11.05 12.76
N ASP A 201 9.96 9.81 12.46
CA ASP A 201 9.88 8.69 13.39
C ASP A 201 11.18 8.51 14.18
N LEU A 202 12.35 8.60 13.52
CA LEU A 202 13.65 8.36 14.15
C LEU A 202 14.19 9.57 14.91
N SER A 203 13.89 10.79 14.44
CA SER A 203 14.37 12.03 15.07
C SER A 203 13.81 12.24 16.48
N ILE A 204 12.57 11.79 16.74
CA ILE A 204 11.93 11.81 18.07
C ILE A 204 12.77 11.03 19.08
N TYR A 205 13.41 9.94 18.66
CA TYR A 205 14.25 9.09 19.50
C TYR A 205 15.73 9.46 19.43
N GLN A 206 16.08 10.58 18.78
CA GLN A 206 17.45 11.06 18.60
C GLN A 206 18.39 10.02 17.98
N ILE A 207 17.85 9.11 17.16
CA ILE A 207 18.65 8.12 16.44
C ILE A 207 19.27 8.81 15.23
N THR A 208 20.59 8.73 15.11
CA THR A 208 21.38 9.37 14.03
C THR A 208 22.20 8.37 13.21
N ALA A 209 22.26 7.11 13.63
CA ALA A 209 22.82 5.97 12.91
C ALA A 209 22.25 4.67 13.50
N LEU A 210 22.19 3.62 12.68
CA LEU A 210 21.93 2.23 13.10
C LEU A 210 23.23 1.45 12.94
N GLN A 211 23.58 0.61 13.90
CA GLN A 211 24.79 -0.21 13.81
C GLN A 211 24.51 -1.41 12.89
N MET A 212 24.94 -1.31 11.63
CA MET A 212 24.71 -2.34 10.61
C MET A 212 25.91 -3.29 10.51
N ASP A 213 26.11 -4.11 11.54
CA ASP A 213 27.10 -5.21 11.58
C ASP A 213 26.61 -6.50 10.89
#